data_AF-A0A945TKL1-F1
#
_entry.id   AF-A0A945TKL1-F1
#
_cell.length_a   1.000
_cell.length_b   1.000
_cell.length_c   1.000
_cell.angle_alpha   90.00
_cell.angle_beta   90.00
_cell.angle_gamma   90.00
#
_symmetry.space_group_name_H-M   'P 1'
#
loop_
_entity.id
_entity.type
_entity.pdbx_description
1 polymer ?
#
loop_
_entity_poly.entity_id
_entity_poly.type
_entity_poly.pdbx_seq_one_letter_code
_entity_poly.pdbx_strand_id
1 'polypeptide(L)'
;MSDQDGSKSWLEKLSLALNGEPGSRSELLELLRSAQRRELLDNEALRIIEGALSVHDMQVREIMIPRAQVVFVRIDQGPEEFLPLVIGSGHSRFPVIGENQDEIVGILLAKDLLPLAQKNTKQKFNLRDSLRPSTSIPESKRLDVLLQEFRATRNHLAVVYDEYGGISGIVTIEDVLEQIVGDIEDEYDFEEEGFINKHTNGSYTIKALTPIEDFNEQFETEFSHEEFDTIGGLVTNCFGYLPKRDEQVSVEGFNFKVLNADGRRVHLLQMTKSN
;
A
#
# COMPACT_ATOMS: atom_id res chain seq x y z
N MET A 1 -0.38 49.46 29.91
CA MET A 1 -0.62 48.31 29.02
C MET A 1 -1.31 47.24 29.84
N SER A 2 -2.59 47.00 29.57
CA SER A 2 -3.38 45.92 30.17
C SER A 2 -3.93 45.10 29.02
N ASP A 3 -3.58 43.81 29.02
CA ASP A 3 -4.00 42.81 28.06
C ASP A 3 -5.53 42.74 27.97
N GLN A 4 -6.05 42.86 26.74
CA GLN A 4 -7.43 42.50 26.42
C GLN A 4 -7.47 41.03 26.05
N ASP A 5 -7.75 40.21 27.05
CA ASP A 5 -8.17 38.82 26.89
C ASP A 5 -9.58 38.81 26.30
N GLY A 6 -9.65 38.62 24.98
CA GLY A 6 -10.89 38.57 24.22
C GLY A 6 -11.69 37.32 24.55
N SER A 7 -12.64 37.46 25.49
CA SER A 7 -13.61 36.43 25.82
C SER A 7 -14.33 35.94 24.55
N LYS A 8 -14.07 34.69 24.14
CA LYS A 8 -14.78 34.04 23.03
C LYS A 8 -16.29 34.15 23.23
N SER A 9 -16.98 34.66 22.23
CA SER A 9 -18.40 35.01 22.28
C SER A 9 -19.25 33.77 22.56
N TRP A 10 -20.21 33.88 23.46
CA TRP A 10 -21.17 32.82 23.80
C TRP A 10 -21.91 32.26 22.57
N LEU A 11 -22.01 33.05 21.50
CA LEU A 11 -22.54 32.67 20.19
C LEU A 11 -21.63 31.71 19.42
N GLU A 12 -20.31 31.85 19.54
CA GLU A 12 -19.35 30.91 18.95
C GLU A 12 -19.33 29.58 19.71
N LYS A 13 -19.53 29.63 21.04
CA LYS A 13 -19.70 28.41 21.86
C LYS A 13 -21.01 27.68 21.53
N LEU A 14 -22.07 28.41 21.20
CA LEU A 14 -23.34 27.84 20.73
C LEU A 14 -23.25 27.32 19.30
N SER A 15 -22.50 27.95 18.40
CA SER A 15 -22.30 27.43 17.04
C SER A 15 -21.44 26.15 17.05
N LEU A 16 -20.45 26.07 17.95
CA LEU A 16 -19.70 24.84 18.22
C LEU A 16 -20.59 23.74 18.83
N ALA A 17 -21.50 24.10 19.74
CA ALA A 17 -22.46 23.15 20.31
C ALA A 17 -23.55 22.68 19.33
N LEU A 18 -23.90 23.51 18.33
CA LEU A 18 -24.88 23.19 17.28
C LEU A 18 -24.27 22.41 16.10
N ASN A 19 -22.96 22.50 15.88
CA ASN A 19 -22.25 21.73 14.86
C ASN A 19 -21.89 20.30 15.27
N GLY A 20 -22.26 19.88 16.49
CA GLY A 20 -22.11 18.51 16.99
C GLY A 20 -20.67 18.01 16.95
N GLU A 21 -19.98 18.01 18.09
CA GLU A 21 -18.76 17.22 18.19
C GLU A 21 -19.07 15.77 17.79
N PRO A 22 -18.29 15.16 16.88
CA PRO A 22 -18.58 13.81 16.39
C PRO A 22 -18.58 12.84 17.58
N GLY A 23 -19.71 12.19 17.81
CA GLY A 23 -19.91 11.24 18.91
C GLY A 23 -19.46 9.82 18.57
N SER A 24 -19.19 9.55 17.29
CA SER A 24 -18.75 8.26 16.78
C SER A 24 -17.62 8.38 15.76
N ARG A 25 -16.88 7.29 15.57
CA ARG A 25 -15.84 7.20 14.54
C ARG A 25 -16.41 7.46 13.13
N SER A 26 -17.61 6.97 12.85
CA SER A 26 -18.29 7.20 11.57
C SER A 26 -18.61 8.68 11.34
N GLU A 27 -19.13 9.38 12.36
CA GLU A 27 -19.38 10.82 12.30
C GLU A 27 -18.09 11.63 12.11
N LEU A 28 -17.00 11.24 12.76
CA LEU A 28 -15.69 11.86 12.57
C LEU A 28 -15.20 11.71 11.12
N LEU A 29 -15.36 10.52 10.53
CA LEU A 29 -15.00 10.27 9.15
C LEU A 29 -15.85 11.08 8.16
N GLU A 30 -17.14 11.21 8.41
CA GLU A 30 -18.03 12.05 7.58
C GLU A 30 -17.63 13.54 7.65
N LEU A 31 -17.26 14.01 8.83
CA LEU A 31 -16.75 15.37 9.03
C LEU A 31 -15.45 15.60 8.25
N LEU A 32 -14.49 14.67 8.34
CA LEU A 32 -13.21 14.73 7.62
C LEU A 32 -13.42 14.71 6.09
N ARG A 33 -14.29 13.83 5.59
CA ARG A 33 -14.68 13.80 4.16
C ARG A 33 -15.37 15.09 3.72
N SER A 34 -16.17 15.71 4.59
CA SER A 34 -16.79 17.01 4.33
C SER A 34 -15.77 18.15 4.30
N ALA A 35 -14.74 18.10 5.15
CA ALA A 35 -13.62 19.03 5.10
C ALA A 35 -12.78 18.84 3.82
N GLN A 36 -12.54 17.61 3.39
CA GLN A 36 -11.86 17.31 2.12
C GLN A 36 -12.64 17.82 0.90
N ARG A 37 -13.97 17.61 0.84
CA ARG A 37 -14.82 18.17 -0.25
C ARG A 37 -14.84 19.70 -0.31
N ARG A 38 -14.53 20.35 0.81
CA ARG A 38 -14.38 21.81 0.90
C ARG A 38 -12.93 22.26 0.71
N GLU A 39 -12.04 21.35 0.29
CA GLU A 39 -10.63 21.60 0.01
C GLU A 39 -9.84 22.10 1.24
N LEU A 40 -10.32 21.82 2.46
CA LEU A 40 -9.61 22.10 3.72
C LEU A 40 -8.59 21.01 4.08
N LEU A 41 -8.73 19.84 3.46
CA LEU A 41 -7.85 18.68 3.54
C LEU A 41 -7.68 18.15 2.12
N ASP A 42 -6.47 17.74 1.76
CA ASP A 42 -6.25 17.03 0.50
C ASP A 42 -6.66 15.55 0.63
N ASN A 43 -6.66 14.85 -0.51
CA ASN A 43 -7.03 13.43 -0.54
C ASN A 43 -6.00 12.55 0.19
N GLU A 44 -4.72 12.92 0.12
CA GLU A 44 -3.59 12.22 0.75
C GLU A 44 -3.75 12.19 2.27
N ALA A 45 -3.92 13.37 2.88
CA ALA A 45 -4.12 13.53 4.31
C ALA A 45 -5.39 12.83 4.77
N LEU A 46 -6.48 12.88 4.00
CA LEU A 46 -7.70 12.14 4.34
C LEU A 46 -7.44 10.63 4.36
N ARG A 47 -6.74 10.08 3.35
CA ARG A 47 -6.38 8.64 3.30
C ARG A 47 -5.53 8.23 4.50
N ILE A 48 -4.49 9.01 4.81
CA ILE A 48 -3.61 8.75 5.95
C ILE A 48 -4.40 8.74 7.26
N ILE A 49 -5.33 9.69 7.45
CA ILE A 49 -6.17 9.73 8.65
C ILE A 49 -7.11 8.52 8.70
N GLU A 50 -7.72 8.15 7.57
CA GLU A 50 -8.59 6.97 7.48
C GLU A 50 -7.82 5.67 7.81
N GLY A 51 -6.61 5.50 7.27
CA GLY A 51 -5.72 4.37 7.53
C GLY A 51 -5.21 4.34 8.98
N ALA A 52 -4.81 5.49 9.53
CA ALA A 52 -4.40 5.59 10.93
C ALA A 52 -5.52 5.17 11.89
N LEU A 53 -6.77 5.48 11.54
CA LEU A 53 -7.92 5.00 12.30
C LEU A 53 -8.14 3.49 12.08
N SER A 54 -8.00 2.94 10.86
CA SER A 54 -8.31 1.52 10.54
C SER A 54 -7.38 0.55 11.26
N VAL A 55 -6.10 0.89 11.40
CA VAL A 55 -5.08 0.09 12.09
C VAL A 55 -5.46 -0.28 13.53
N HIS A 56 -6.32 0.51 14.18
CA HIS A 56 -6.87 0.16 15.48
C HIS A 56 -7.69 -1.15 15.46
N ASP A 57 -8.45 -1.42 14.40
CA ASP A 57 -9.37 -2.56 14.36
C ASP A 57 -8.78 -3.79 13.66
N MET A 58 -7.60 -3.63 13.04
CA MET A 58 -6.93 -4.67 12.28
C MET A 58 -6.00 -5.54 13.13
N GLN A 59 -5.85 -6.79 12.72
CA GLN A 59 -4.99 -7.79 13.35
C GLN A 59 -3.87 -8.24 12.41
N VAL A 60 -2.79 -8.76 12.99
CA VAL A 60 -1.59 -9.21 12.26
C VAL A 60 -1.90 -10.21 11.16
N ARG A 61 -2.81 -11.16 11.39
CA ARG A 61 -3.20 -12.17 10.39
C ARG A 61 -3.74 -11.58 9.08
N GLU A 62 -4.22 -10.34 9.10
CA GLU A 62 -4.81 -9.69 7.92
C GLU A 62 -3.76 -9.15 6.96
N ILE A 63 -2.53 -8.91 7.43
CA ILE A 63 -1.44 -8.30 6.64
C ILE A 63 -0.15 -9.14 6.61
N MET A 64 -0.06 -10.20 7.40
CA MET A 64 1.16 -11.00 7.49
C MET A 64 1.50 -11.64 6.13
N ILE A 65 2.80 -11.74 5.85
CA ILE A 65 3.32 -12.54 4.73
C ILE A 65 3.21 -14.01 5.15
N PRO A 66 2.39 -14.83 4.47
CA PRO A 66 2.19 -16.22 4.85
C PRO A 66 3.48 -17.02 4.74
N ARG A 67 3.70 -17.99 5.63
CA ARG A 67 4.92 -18.83 5.68
C ARG A 67 5.37 -19.34 4.31
N ALA A 68 4.44 -19.75 3.45
CA ALA A 68 4.74 -20.28 2.12
C ALA A 68 5.44 -19.26 1.18
N GLN A 69 5.29 -17.97 1.46
CA GLN A 69 5.88 -16.86 0.70
C GLN A 69 7.14 -16.30 1.38
N VAL A 70 7.46 -16.76 2.60
CA VAL A 70 8.62 -16.27 3.34
C VAL A 70 9.91 -16.90 2.84
N VAL A 71 10.88 -16.05 2.52
CA VAL A 71 12.24 -16.47 2.18
C VAL A 71 13.02 -16.73 3.46
N PHE A 72 13.23 -18.00 3.79
CA PHE A 72 14.02 -18.43 4.94
C PHE A 72 15.47 -18.71 4.56
N VAL A 73 16.38 -18.41 5.49
CA VAL A 73 17.79 -18.86 5.44
C VAL A 73 17.96 -19.97 6.47
N ARG A 74 18.70 -21.03 6.16
CA ARG A 74 18.98 -22.08 7.14
C ARG A 74 20.30 -21.85 7.85
N ILE A 75 20.37 -22.19 9.13
CA ILE A 75 21.56 -21.99 9.95
C ILE A 75 22.78 -22.83 9.52
N ASP A 76 22.52 -23.94 8.83
CA ASP A 76 23.52 -24.89 8.33
C ASP A 76 24.06 -24.55 6.94
N GLN A 77 23.47 -23.56 6.25
CA GLN A 77 23.89 -23.14 4.91
C GLN A 77 25.19 -22.31 4.94
N GLY A 78 26.11 -22.64 4.04
CA GLY A 78 27.28 -21.80 3.78
C GLY A 78 26.93 -20.52 3.00
N PRO A 79 27.81 -19.49 3.01
CA PRO A 79 27.60 -18.26 2.24
C PRO A 79 27.31 -18.48 0.76
N GLU A 80 27.91 -19.50 0.14
CA GLU A 80 27.71 -19.79 -1.28
C GLU A 80 26.29 -20.28 -1.60
N GLU A 81 25.58 -20.82 -0.61
CA GLU A 81 24.21 -21.34 -0.76
C GLU A 81 23.16 -20.27 -0.52
N PHE A 82 23.30 -19.46 0.56
CA PHE A 82 22.28 -18.47 0.90
C PHE A 82 22.47 -17.12 0.20
N LEU A 83 23.68 -16.75 -0.26
CA LEU A 83 23.89 -15.46 -0.92
C LEU A 83 23.08 -15.31 -2.22
N PRO A 84 22.99 -16.32 -3.12
CA PRO A 84 22.13 -16.22 -4.29
C PRO A 84 20.66 -15.98 -3.94
N LEU A 85 20.16 -16.64 -2.88
CA LEU A 85 18.79 -16.46 -2.38
C LEU A 85 18.57 -15.02 -1.89
N VAL A 86 19.47 -14.52 -1.05
CA VAL A 86 19.40 -13.16 -0.48
C VAL A 86 19.46 -12.09 -1.57
N ILE A 87 20.37 -12.24 -2.54
CA ILE A 87 20.51 -11.31 -3.65
C ILE A 87 19.30 -11.37 -4.57
N GLY A 88 18.82 -12.56 -4.89
CA GLY A 88 17.69 -12.77 -5.80
C GLY A 88 16.36 -12.25 -5.24
N SER A 89 16.16 -12.28 -3.92
CA SER A 89 14.92 -11.79 -3.31
C SER A 89 14.90 -10.27 -3.07
N GLY A 90 16.07 -9.61 -3.00
CA GLY A 90 16.17 -8.17 -2.75
C GLY A 90 15.71 -7.71 -1.36
N HIS A 91 15.44 -8.64 -0.43
CA HIS A 91 14.93 -8.28 0.89
C HIS A 91 16.03 -7.81 1.84
N SER A 92 15.66 -6.96 2.80
CA SER A 92 16.60 -6.44 3.80
C SER A 92 16.80 -7.35 5.01
N ARG A 93 15.83 -8.24 5.32
CA ARG A 93 15.80 -9.08 6.52
C ARG A 93 15.29 -10.47 6.21
N PHE A 94 15.89 -11.47 6.82
CA PHE A 94 15.59 -12.88 6.59
C PHE A 94 15.45 -13.62 7.91
N PRO A 95 14.32 -14.29 8.16
CA PRO A 95 14.21 -15.22 9.28
C PRO A 95 15.14 -16.41 9.05
N VAL A 96 15.91 -16.77 10.07
CA VAL A 96 16.86 -17.88 10.02
C VAL A 96 16.31 -19.07 10.80
N ILE A 97 16.10 -20.18 10.11
CA ILE A 97 15.59 -21.43 10.68
C ILE A 97 16.71 -22.36 11.11
N GLY A 98 16.44 -23.15 12.14
CA GLY A 98 17.33 -24.17 12.67
C GLY A 98 17.30 -25.47 11.88
N GLU A 99 17.62 -26.58 12.55
CA GLU A 99 17.39 -27.93 12.01
C GLU A 99 15.89 -28.24 11.91
N ASN A 100 15.11 -27.75 12.86
CA ASN A 100 13.66 -27.77 12.82
C ASN A 100 13.15 -26.57 12.01
N GLN A 101 12.31 -26.82 11.00
CA GLN A 101 11.77 -25.78 10.11
C GLN A 101 10.77 -24.84 10.80
N ASP A 102 10.27 -25.25 11.98
CA ASP A 102 9.35 -24.44 12.79
C ASP A 102 10.08 -23.61 13.86
N GLU A 103 11.41 -23.69 13.93
CA GLU A 103 12.23 -22.99 14.91
C GLU A 103 13.01 -21.84 14.28
N ILE A 104 12.71 -20.60 14.69
CA ILE A 104 13.50 -19.42 14.32
C ILE A 104 14.64 -19.22 15.30
N VAL A 105 15.86 -19.31 14.79
CA VAL A 105 17.11 -19.07 15.54
C VAL A 105 17.38 -17.57 15.67
N GLY A 106 16.97 -16.77 14.68
CA GLY A 106 17.12 -15.32 14.71
C GLY A 106 16.82 -14.67 13.37
N ILE A 107 17.13 -13.38 13.25
CA ILE A 107 16.95 -12.59 12.03
C ILE A 107 18.31 -12.18 11.48
N LEU A 108 18.55 -12.47 10.21
CA LEU A 108 19.70 -12.01 9.45
C LEU A 108 19.36 -10.71 8.72
N LEU A 109 20.24 -9.71 8.78
CA LEU A 109 20.11 -8.50 7.97
C LEU A 109 21.02 -8.61 6.74
N ALA A 110 20.50 -8.32 5.56
CA ALA A 110 21.25 -8.37 4.31
C ALA A 110 22.52 -7.51 4.36
N LYS A 111 22.43 -6.31 4.95
CA LYS A 111 23.58 -5.41 5.11
C LYS A 111 24.71 -5.99 5.98
N ASP A 112 24.40 -6.90 6.90
CA ASP A 112 25.40 -7.51 7.78
C ASP A 112 26.24 -8.56 6.97
N LEU A 113 25.82 -8.88 5.74
CA LEU A 113 26.57 -9.71 4.78
C LEU A 113 27.59 -8.91 3.95
N LEU A 114 27.55 -7.57 3.95
CA LEU A 114 28.49 -6.74 3.17
C LEU A 114 29.98 -7.09 3.37
N PRO A 115 30.46 -7.49 4.56
CA PRO A 115 31.85 -7.93 4.74
C PRO A 115 32.25 -9.13 3.87
N LEU A 116 31.29 -9.97 3.43
CA LEU A 116 31.53 -11.11 2.55
C LEU A 116 31.94 -10.73 1.12
N ALA A 117 31.67 -9.48 0.71
CA ALA A 117 32.11 -8.96 -0.58
C ALA A 117 33.64 -8.78 -0.66
N GLN A 118 34.34 -8.77 0.48
CA GLN A 118 35.80 -8.68 0.51
C GLN A 118 36.45 -10.04 0.20
N LYS A 119 37.45 -10.04 -0.70
CA LYS A 119 38.11 -11.25 -1.26
C LYS A 119 38.69 -12.25 -0.25
N ASN A 120 38.85 -11.89 1.03
CA ASN A 120 39.48 -12.73 2.06
C ASN A 120 38.58 -13.11 3.25
N THR A 121 37.28 -12.77 3.23
CA THR A 121 36.40 -12.90 4.42
C THR A 121 35.48 -14.12 4.37
N LYS A 122 35.27 -14.72 3.19
CA LYS A 122 34.33 -15.85 3.00
C LYS A 122 34.61 -17.06 3.89
N GLN A 123 35.88 -17.36 4.19
CA GLN A 123 36.26 -18.51 5.02
C GLN A 123 36.05 -18.31 6.54
N LYS A 124 35.72 -17.11 7.00
CA LYS A 124 35.56 -16.79 8.44
C LYS A 124 34.15 -16.36 8.83
N PHE A 125 33.22 -16.33 7.90
CA PHE A 125 31.87 -15.87 8.20
C PHE A 125 31.08 -16.96 8.92
N ASN A 126 30.63 -16.62 10.13
CA ASN A 126 29.75 -17.45 10.92
C ASN A 126 28.38 -16.77 10.98
N LEU A 127 27.37 -17.44 10.41
CA LEU A 127 26.02 -16.91 10.35
C LEU A 127 25.46 -16.63 11.76
N ARG A 128 25.74 -17.48 12.75
CA ARG A 128 25.26 -17.33 14.14
C ARG A 128 25.66 -15.99 14.76
N ASP A 129 26.88 -15.54 14.47
CA ASP A 129 27.42 -14.31 15.07
C ASP A 129 26.78 -13.04 14.48
N SER A 130 26.07 -13.18 13.35
CA SER A 130 25.38 -12.08 12.67
C SER A 130 23.87 -12.05 12.92
N LEU A 131 23.34 -13.01 13.70
CA LEU A 131 21.90 -13.08 13.98
C LEU A 131 21.49 -12.10 15.05
N ARG A 132 20.33 -11.47 14.83
CA ARG A 132 19.64 -10.66 15.83
C ARG A 132 18.49 -11.46 16.45
N PRO A 133 18.10 -11.17 17.70
CA PRO A 133 16.92 -11.78 18.30
C PRO A 133 15.67 -11.55 17.43
N SER A 134 14.83 -12.56 17.29
CA SER A 134 13.52 -12.46 16.65
C SER A 134 12.45 -12.07 17.67
N THR A 135 11.57 -11.14 17.29
CA THR A 135 10.34 -10.87 18.05
C THR A 135 9.27 -11.85 17.59
N SER A 136 8.63 -12.54 18.53
CA SER A 136 7.54 -13.49 18.26
C SER A 136 6.21 -12.90 18.70
N ILE A 137 5.19 -12.99 17.85
CA ILE A 137 3.85 -12.43 18.11
C ILE A 137 2.74 -13.39 17.67
N PRO A 138 1.55 -13.33 18.28
CA PRO A 138 0.39 -14.10 17.83
C PRO A 138 -0.33 -13.42 16.65
N GLU A 139 -1.01 -14.22 15.84
CA GLU A 139 -1.88 -13.78 14.73
C GLU A 139 -2.95 -12.74 15.13
N SER A 140 -3.46 -12.86 16.36
CA SER A 140 -4.52 -12.02 16.89
C SER A 140 -4.05 -10.65 17.40
N LYS A 141 -2.74 -10.37 17.37
CA LYS A 141 -2.20 -9.10 17.86
C LYS A 141 -2.74 -7.94 17.02
N ARG A 142 -3.11 -6.84 17.67
CA ARG A 142 -3.59 -5.62 16.98
C ARG A 142 -2.43 -4.82 16.39
N LEU A 143 -2.66 -4.22 15.22
CA LEU A 143 -1.62 -3.53 14.46
C LEU A 143 -1.14 -2.23 15.14
N ASP A 144 -2.02 -1.49 15.81
CA ASP A 144 -1.66 -0.29 16.58
C ASP A 144 -0.65 -0.60 17.70
N VAL A 145 -0.85 -1.71 18.41
CA VAL A 145 0.06 -2.21 19.44
C VAL A 145 1.38 -2.68 18.82
N LEU A 146 1.32 -3.41 17.71
CA LEU A 146 2.52 -3.87 17.01
C LEU A 146 3.37 -2.69 16.51
N LEU A 147 2.77 -1.65 15.94
CA LEU A 147 3.47 -0.45 15.49
C LEU A 147 4.19 0.26 16.64
N GLN A 148 3.53 0.36 17.80
CA GLN A 148 4.16 0.93 19.00
C GLN A 148 5.38 0.10 19.44
N GLU A 149 5.29 -1.23 19.40
CA GLU A 149 6.40 -2.11 19.76
C GLU A 149 7.57 -2.04 18.76
N PHE A 150 7.29 -2.00 17.46
CA PHE A 150 8.33 -1.80 16.44
C PHE A 150 9.09 -0.49 16.66
N ARG A 151 8.38 0.61 16.96
CA ARG A 151 8.98 1.91 17.28
C ARG A 151 9.81 1.88 18.56
N ALA A 152 9.35 1.17 19.60
CA ALA A 152 10.02 1.09 20.90
C ALA A 152 11.28 0.22 20.85
N THR A 153 11.21 -0.94 20.19
CA THR A 153 12.30 -1.90 20.12
C THR A 153 13.28 -1.61 18.98
N ARG A 154 12.89 -0.78 18.00
CA ARG A 154 13.59 -0.58 16.73
C ARG A 154 13.79 -1.89 15.95
N ASN A 155 12.90 -2.85 16.17
CA ASN A 155 12.76 -4.04 15.33
C ASN A 155 11.75 -3.75 14.22
N HIS A 156 12.02 -4.26 13.02
CA HIS A 156 11.22 -3.99 11.82
C HIS A 156 10.62 -5.26 11.22
N LEU A 157 10.84 -6.41 11.86
CA LEU A 157 10.30 -7.70 11.43
C LEU A 157 9.96 -8.50 12.69
N ALA A 158 8.76 -9.08 12.71
CA ALA A 158 8.31 -10.01 13.72
C ALA A 158 7.87 -11.32 13.05
N VAL A 159 8.10 -12.42 13.75
CA VAL A 159 7.65 -13.76 13.35
C VAL A 159 6.28 -14.01 13.97
N VAL A 160 5.33 -14.43 13.15
CA VAL A 160 3.96 -14.70 13.55
C VAL A 160 3.80 -16.20 13.82
N TYR A 161 3.26 -16.53 14.99
CA TYR A 161 2.99 -17.90 15.40
C TYR A 161 1.49 -18.15 15.57
N ASP A 162 1.08 -19.37 15.25
CA ASP A 162 -0.26 -19.90 15.53
C ASP A 162 -0.39 -20.36 16.99
N GLU A 163 -1.57 -20.82 17.38
CA GLU A 163 -1.86 -21.30 18.73
C GLU A 163 -1.16 -22.63 19.08
N TYR A 164 -0.66 -23.35 18.08
CA TYR A 164 0.04 -24.62 18.23
C TYR A 164 1.57 -24.44 18.27
N GLY A 165 2.07 -23.20 18.15
CA GLY A 165 3.49 -22.87 18.13
C GLY A 165 4.15 -23.06 16.77
N GLY A 166 3.36 -23.26 15.71
CA GLY A 166 3.83 -23.25 14.33
C GLY A 166 4.05 -21.84 13.81
N ILE A 167 4.97 -21.68 12.86
CA ILE A 167 5.17 -20.40 12.17
C ILE A 167 4.02 -20.20 11.17
N SER A 168 3.24 -19.16 11.36
CA SER A 168 2.19 -18.73 10.41
C SER A 168 2.76 -17.86 9.30
N GLY A 169 3.78 -17.07 9.61
CA GLY A 169 4.36 -16.10 8.67
C GLY A 169 5.27 -15.08 9.34
N ILE A 170 5.45 -13.94 8.68
CA ILE A 170 6.14 -12.77 9.23
C ILE A 170 5.31 -11.51 8.98
N VAL A 171 5.59 -10.47 9.74
CA VAL A 171 5.06 -9.12 9.49
C VAL A 171 6.18 -8.11 9.67
N THR A 172 6.19 -7.08 8.83
CA THR A 172 7.17 -6.02 8.85
C THR A 172 6.57 -4.70 9.31
N ILE A 173 7.42 -3.74 9.69
CA ILE A 173 6.92 -2.39 10.03
C ILE A 173 6.39 -1.69 8.78
N GLU A 174 7.01 -1.98 7.63
CA GLU A 174 6.63 -1.46 6.33
C GLU A 174 5.18 -1.85 5.99
N ASP A 175 4.79 -3.11 6.17
CA ASP A 175 3.41 -3.59 5.94
C ASP A 175 2.38 -2.86 6.82
N VAL A 176 2.76 -2.54 8.07
CA VAL A 176 1.87 -1.81 9.00
C VAL A 176 1.75 -0.34 8.60
N LEU A 177 2.85 0.27 8.13
CA LEU A 177 2.84 1.65 7.65
C LEU A 177 2.04 1.78 6.34
N GLU A 178 2.10 0.78 5.46
CA GLU A 178 1.29 0.71 4.24
C GLU A 178 -0.21 0.74 4.54
N GLN A 179 -0.67 0.12 5.64
CA GLN A 179 -2.09 0.23 6.03
C GLN A 179 -2.50 1.64 6.48
N ILE A 180 -1.54 2.46 6.92
CA ILE A 180 -1.79 3.84 7.34
C ILE A 180 -1.70 4.76 6.14
N VAL A 181 -0.59 4.67 5.40
CA VAL A 181 -0.25 5.62 4.34
C VAL A 181 -0.94 5.25 3.03
N GLY A 182 -1.29 3.98 2.84
CA GLY A 182 -1.59 3.39 1.54
C GLY A 182 -0.31 2.92 0.86
N ASP A 183 -0.43 2.47 -0.38
CA ASP A 183 0.71 2.25 -1.26
C ASP A 183 1.51 3.56 -1.32
N ILE A 184 2.72 3.56 -0.74
CA ILE A 184 3.66 4.66 -0.95
C ILE A 184 4.14 4.49 -2.37
N GLU A 185 3.54 5.23 -3.31
CA GLU A 185 4.04 5.36 -4.67
C GLU A 185 5.53 5.75 -4.57
N ASP A 186 6.43 4.88 -5.01
CA ASP A 186 7.87 5.06 -4.85
C ASP A 186 8.30 6.37 -5.55
N GLU A 187 9.36 7.03 -5.09
CA GLU A 187 9.87 8.25 -5.76
C GLU A 187 10.34 7.96 -7.21
N TYR A 188 10.44 6.68 -7.56
CA TYR A 188 10.75 6.16 -8.89
C TYR A 188 9.51 5.76 -9.73
N ASP A 189 8.30 5.77 -9.18
CA ASP A 189 7.07 5.35 -9.89
C ASP A 189 6.41 6.47 -10.71
N PHE A 190 6.89 7.72 -10.61
CA PHE A 190 6.36 8.82 -11.41
C PHE A 190 6.73 8.76 -12.91
N GLU A 191 7.68 7.90 -13.31
CA GLU A 191 8.12 7.81 -14.71
C GLU A 191 7.70 6.51 -15.44
N GLU A 192 7.18 5.48 -14.77
CA GLU A 192 6.88 4.18 -15.41
C GLU A 192 5.45 3.62 -15.30
N GLU A 193 4.46 4.34 -14.74
CA GLU A 193 3.05 4.02 -15.02
C GLU A 193 2.49 4.89 -16.14
N GLY A 194 2.73 4.45 -17.37
CA GLY A 194 2.14 5.04 -18.57
C GLY A 194 0.61 5.17 -18.47
N PHE A 195 0.04 5.98 -19.36
CA PHE A 195 -1.40 6.22 -19.43
C PHE A 195 -2.26 4.93 -19.60
N ILE A 196 -1.63 3.82 -20.00
CA ILE A 196 -2.26 2.53 -20.33
C ILE A 196 -1.42 1.40 -19.71
N ASN A 197 -2.00 0.69 -18.75
CA ASN A 197 -1.38 -0.46 -18.09
C ASN A 197 -2.05 -1.76 -18.52
N LYS A 198 -1.27 -2.73 -19.01
CA LYS A 198 -1.77 -4.04 -19.46
C LYS A 198 -1.74 -5.06 -18.34
N HIS A 199 -2.85 -5.78 -18.16
CA HIS A 199 -2.96 -6.89 -17.21
C HIS A 199 -2.70 -8.25 -17.85
N THR A 200 -2.33 -9.23 -17.03
CA THR A 200 -2.06 -10.61 -17.45
C THR A 200 -3.27 -11.34 -18.06
N ASN A 201 -4.49 -10.93 -17.68
CA ASN A 201 -5.75 -11.48 -18.19
C ASN A 201 -6.18 -10.90 -19.55
N GLY A 202 -5.37 -10.02 -20.17
CA GLY A 202 -5.68 -9.37 -21.44
C GLY A 202 -6.56 -8.13 -21.31
N SER A 203 -6.95 -7.73 -20.10
CA SER A 203 -7.56 -6.41 -19.85
C SER A 203 -6.50 -5.32 -19.71
N TYR A 204 -6.93 -4.07 -19.78
CA TYR A 204 -6.08 -2.89 -19.61
C TYR A 204 -6.72 -1.96 -18.58
N THR A 205 -5.91 -1.34 -17.72
CA THR A 205 -6.33 -0.16 -16.95
C THR A 205 -5.84 1.07 -17.68
N ILE A 206 -6.74 2.02 -17.91
CA ILE A 206 -6.49 3.23 -18.68
C ILE A 206 -6.86 4.43 -17.82
N LYS A 207 -5.93 5.38 -17.69
CA LYS A 207 -6.21 6.66 -17.05
C LYS A 207 -7.19 7.43 -17.93
N ALA A 208 -8.25 8.01 -17.37
CA ALA A 208 -9.23 8.73 -18.18
C ALA A 208 -8.63 9.93 -18.93
N LEU A 209 -7.47 10.43 -18.48
CA LEU A 209 -6.72 11.51 -19.11
C LEU A 209 -5.82 11.05 -20.26
N THR A 210 -5.78 9.77 -20.60
CA THR A 210 -5.04 9.26 -21.77
C THR A 210 -5.43 10.04 -23.01
N PRO A 211 -4.49 10.73 -23.69
CA PRO A 211 -4.75 11.40 -24.94
C PRO A 211 -5.29 10.44 -26.00
N ILE A 212 -6.19 10.91 -26.86
CA ILE A 212 -6.72 10.09 -27.96
C ILE A 212 -5.60 9.63 -28.90
N GLU A 213 -4.63 10.49 -29.18
CA GLU A 213 -3.48 10.20 -30.03
C GLU A 213 -2.66 9.01 -29.48
N ASP A 214 -2.27 9.07 -28.21
CA ASP A 214 -1.53 7.99 -27.53
C ASP A 214 -2.30 6.67 -27.51
N PHE A 215 -3.62 6.73 -27.29
CA PHE A 215 -4.47 5.55 -27.32
C PHE A 215 -4.53 4.94 -28.73
N ASN A 216 -4.69 5.78 -29.75
CA ASN A 216 -4.74 5.36 -31.15
C ASN A 216 -3.43 4.70 -31.59
N GLU A 217 -2.30 5.26 -31.20
CA GLU A 217 -0.98 4.67 -31.47
C GLU A 217 -0.84 3.29 -30.81
N GLN A 218 -1.25 3.18 -29.55
CA GLN A 218 -1.08 1.94 -28.77
C GLN A 218 -2.01 0.80 -29.19
N PHE A 219 -3.24 1.12 -29.60
CA PHE A 219 -4.27 0.13 -29.93
C PHE A 219 -4.60 0.03 -31.41
N GLU A 220 -3.88 0.77 -32.25
CA GLU A 220 -4.09 0.85 -33.71
C GLU A 220 -5.53 1.24 -34.06
N THR A 221 -6.04 2.29 -33.41
CA THR A 221 -7.40 2.83 -33.62
C THR A 221 -7.39 4.20 -34.30
N GLU A 222 -8.55 4.65 -34.78
CA GLU A 222 -8.73 5.92 -35.48
C GLU A 222 -9.76 6.82 -34.77
N PHE A 223 -9.78 6.82 -33.43
CA PHE A 223 -10.68 7.71 -32.68
C PHE A 223 -10.39 9.18 -33.00
N SER A 224 -11.45 9.97 -33.17
CA SER A 224 -11.33 11.40 -33.51
C SER A 224 -10.71 12.20 -32.36
N HIS A 225 -9.57 12.81 -32.62
CA HIS A 225 -8.88 13.76 -31.73
C HIS A 225 -9.40 15.20 -31.91
N GLU A 226 -10.21 15.47 -32.93
CA GLU A 226 -10.85 16.78 -33.12
C GLU A 226 -12.09 16.98 -32.22
N GLU A 227 -12.75 15.89 -31.85
CA GLU A 227 -13.95 15.91 -31.01
C GLU A 227 -13.65 15.73 -29.51
N PHE A 228 -12.59 15.00 -29.17
CA PHE A 228 -12.22 14.68 -27.80
C PHE A 228 -10.71 14.72 -27.60
N ASP A 229 -10.27 15.36 -26.51
CA ASP A 229 -8.85 15.40 -26.17
C ASP A 229 -8.39 14.10 -25.48
N THR A 230 -9.29 13.40 -24.78
CA THR A 230 -8.96 12.24 -23.92
C THR A 230 -9.98 11.11 -24.01
N ILE A 231 -9.55 9.88 -23.70
CA ILE A 231 -10.40 8.69 -23.67
C ILE A 231 -11.55 8.83 -22.67
N GLY A 232 -11.31 9.47 -21.52
CA GLY A 232 -12.37 9.76 -20.55
C GLY A 232 -13.46 10.65 -21.11
N GLY A 233 -13.10 11.65 -21.92
CA GLY A 233 -14.05 12.51 -22.64
C GLY A 233 -14.89 11.73 -23.64
N LEU A 234 -14.24 10.91 -24.47
CA LEU A 234 -14.89 10.04 -25.45
C LEU A 234 -15.87 9.07 -24.78
N VAL A 235 -15.43 8.33 -23.76
CA VAL A 235 -16.27 7.37 -23.03
C VAL A 235 -17.47 8.07 -22.37
N THR A 236 -17.24 9.21 -21.70
CA THR A 236 -18.32 9.99 -21.07
C THR A 236 -19.34 10.48 -22.10
N ASN A 237 -18.87 10.89 -23.28
CA ASN A 237 -19.76 11.29 -24.37
C ASN A 237 -20.62 10.12 -24.86
N CYS A 238 -20.05 8.92 -25.01
CA CYS A 238 -20.79 7.74 -25.40
C CYS A 238 -21.90 7.36 -24.40
N PHE A 239 -21.69 7.60 -23.09
CA PHE A 239 -22.75 7.46 -22.09
C PHE A 239 -23.82 8.56 -22.19
N GLY A 240 -23.45 9.77 -22.64
CA GLY A 240 -24.32 10.95 -22.66
C GLY A 240 -24.54 11.60 -21.29
N TYR A 241 -23.90 11.07 -20.25
CA TYR A 241 -23.88 11.59 -18.88
C TYR A 241 -22.58 11.13 -18.21
N LEU A 242 -22.26 11.68 -17.04
CA LEU A 242 -21.09 11.25 -16.26
C LEU A 242 -21.34 9.87 -15.62
N PRO A 243 -20.67 8.80 -16.09
CA PRO A 243 -20.98 7.45 -15.62
C PRO A 243 -20.40 7.20 -14.24
N LYS A 244 -21.04 6.31 -13.48
CA LYS A 244 -20.57 5.84 -12.17
C LYS A 244 -19.72 4.59 -12.32
N ARG A 245 -19.04 4.24 -11.22
CA ARG A 245 -18.29 2.99 -11.11
C ARG A 245 -19.16 1.78 -11.51
N ASP A 246 -18.51 0.85 -12.18
CA ASP A 246 -19.03 -0.40 -12.75
C ASP A 246 -19.94 -0.27 -13.99
N GLU A 247 -20.31 0.95 -14.41
CA GLU A 247 -21.00 1.17 -15.68
C GLU A 247 -20.08 0.85 -16.88
N GLN A 248 -20.69 0.39 -17.97
CA GLN A 248 -19.98 -0.11 -19.15
C GLN A 248 -20.55 0.44 -20.45
N VAL A 249 -19.66 0.71 -21.40
CA VAL A 249 -20.01 1.11 -22.76
C VAL A 249 -19.08 0.45 -23.76
N SER A 250 -19.62 0.10 -24.92
CA SER A 250 -18.85 -0.43 -26.04
C SER A 250 -18.62 0.67 -27.07
N VAL A 251 -17.37 0.88 -27.47
CA VAL A 251 -16.98 1.86 -28.48
C VAL A 251 -16.04 1.18 -29.47
N GLU A 252 -16.45 1.12 -30.74
CA GLU A 252 -15.66 0.60 -31.88
C GLU A 252 -14.87 -0.68 -31.59
N GLY A 253 -15.52 -1.68 -30.97
CA GLY A 253 -14.89 -2.98 -30.71
C GLY A 253 -14.08 -3.05 -29.41
N PHE A 254 -14.17 -2.05 -28.54
CA PHE A 254 -13.64 -2.07 -27.18
C PHE A 254 -14.76 -1.90 -26.16
N ASN A 255 -14.69 -2.66 -25.08
CA ASN A 255 -15.57 -2.52 -23.93
C ASN A 255 -14.84 -1.77 -22.83
N PHE A 256 -15.36 -0.60 -22.47
CA PHE A 256 -14.87 0.22 -21.37
C PHE A 256 -15.78 0.06 -20.16
N LYS A 257 -15.19 -0.28 -19.02
CA LYS A 257 -15.84 -0.33 -17.71
C LYS A 257 -15.26 0.75 -16.82
N VAL A 258 -16.11 1.53 -16.16
CA VAL A 258 -15.66 2.58 -15.23
C VAL A 258 -15.18 1.93 -13.93
N LEU A 259 -13.89 2.07 -13.62
CA LEU A 259 -13.33 1.62 -12.35
C LEU A 259 -13.43 2.69 -11.27
N ASN A 260 -13.24 3.95 -11.66
CA ASN A 260 -13.28 5.09 -10.74
C ASN A 260 -13.79 6.35 -11.47
N ALA A 261 -14.79 7.00 -10.88
CA ALA A 261 -15.32 8.30 -11.30
C ALA A 261 -15.77 9.08 -10.07
N ASP A 262 -15.64 10.40 -10.11
CA ASP A 262 -16.20 11.30 -9.10
C ASP A 262 -17.42 12.08 -9.65
N GLY A 263 -17.89 13.10 -8.94
CA GLY A 263 -19.03 13.91 -9.38
C GLY A 263 -18.76 14.86 -10.56
N ARG A 264 -17.54 14.88 -11.10
CA ARG A 264 -17.09 15.78 -12.16
C ARG A 264 -16.51 15.05 -13.37
N ARG A 265 -15.79 13.94 -13.17
CA ARG A 265 -15.11 13.21 -14.25
C ARG A 265 -14.87 11.74 -13.92
N VAL A 266 -14.61 10.97 -14.96
CA VAL A 266 -14.02 9.63 -14.86
C VAL A 266 -12.52 9.76 -14.60
N HIS A 267 -11.95 8.88 -13.76
CA HIS A 267 -10.52 8.84 -13.46
C HIS A 267 -9.85 7.58 -14.03
N LEU A 268 -10.50 6.42 -13.91
CA LEU A 268 -9.95 5.13 -14.36
C LEU A 268 -10.99 4.30 -15.09
N LEU A 269 -10.54 3.68 -16.17
CA LEU A 269 -11.29 2.78 -17.01
C LEU A 269 -10.58 1.43 -17.08
N GLN A 270 -11.35 0.35 -17.08
CA GLN A 270 -10.90 -0.95 -17.51
C GLN A 270 -11.35 -1.16 -18.94
N MET A 271 -10.43 -1.52 -19.82
CA MET A 271 -10.73 -1.80 -21.22
C MET A 271 -10.50 -3.28 -21.53
N THR A 272 -11.39 -3.86 -22.31
CA THR A 272 -11.23 -5.19 -22.92
C THR A 272 -11.57 -5.10 -24.41
N LYS A 273 -10.94 -5.93 -25.24
CA LYS A 273 -11.35 -6.04 -26.65
C LYS A 273 -12.67 -6.78 -26.71
N SER A 274 -13.64 -6.26 -27.45
CA SER A 274 -14.88 -6.96 -27.76
C SER A 274 -14.55 -8.10 -28.72
N ASN A 275 -15.06 -9.30 -28.43
CA ASN A 275 -14.99 -10.44 -29.35
C ASN A 275 -15.80 -10.19 -30.61
#